data_AF-A0A3B9YDE1-F1
#
_entry.id   AF-A0A3B9YDE1-F1
#
_cell.length_a   1.000
_cell.length_b   1.000
_cell.length_c   1.000
_cell.angle_alpha   90.00
_cell.angle_beta   90.00
_cell.angle_gamma   90.00
#
_symmetry.space_group_name_H-M   'P 1'
#
loop_
_entity.id
_entity.type
_entity.pdbx_description
1 polymer ?
#
loop_
_entity_poly.entity_id
_entity_poly.type
_entity_poly.pdbx_seq_one_letter_code
_entity_poly.pdbx_strand_id
1 'polypeptide(L)'
;MDPPAWCSAMNGAPGSAGVTLKAYRAPSLAPERKPSPSERSWAWASRARDRISAAKSRFKRPPAGEGRSWSAHLNYRIFREGMMMRDVPLHPVSVDALLALCAPGLEPFTARELRELGFKNLRPVPGGVLFHGGLEDVYRANLRLRTASRVLMGFGRFRADAFHELERLAAKLPWGRHLQPGAPVSFQVRSRRSRLYHERAVAERLAAASGAPLQSHDEDGLRQLFVVRIEDDLCTLYADSSGAPLHRRGYRLETAKAPLQETLACALVLASGWDKTSPLLDPFCGSGAIAIEAALLA
;
A
#
# COMPACT_ATOMS: atom_id res chain seq x y z
N MET A 1 -12.88 -23.93 49.58
CA MET A 1 -13.16 -22.64 48.93
C MET A 1 -14.16 -22.91 47.84
N ASP A 2 -15.44 -22.80 48.20
CA ASP A 2 -16.55 -22.89 47.27
C ASP A 2 -16.61 -21.63 46.39
N PRO A 3 -16.93 -21.74 45.10
CA PRO A 3 -17.34 -20.59 44.30
C PRO A 3 -18.85 -20.36 44.46
N PRO A 4 -19.33 -19.13 44.73
CA PRO A 4 -20.76 -18.84 44.59
C PRO A 4 -21.09 -17.94 43.41
N ALA A 5 -22.15 -18.38 42.74
CA ALA A 5 -23.23 -17.63 42.11
C ALA A 5 -22.88 -16.72 40.91
N TRP A 6 -23.40 -17.10 39.74
CA TRP A 6 -24.39 -16.33 38.95
C TRP A 6 -24.65 -17.06 37.62
N CYS A 7 -25.12 -18.32 37.69
CA CYS A 7 -25.54 -19.07 36.52
C CYS A 7 -26.69 -20.00 36.91
N SER A 8 -27.93 -19.57 36.64
CA SER A 8 -29.14 -20.39 36.36
C SER A 8 -30.42 -19.71 36.84
N ALA A 9 -31.16 -19.09 35.92
CA ALA A 9 -32.58 -18.71 36.02
C ALA A 9 -32.91 -17.85 34.78
N MET A 10 -33.90 -18.09 33.91
CA MET A 10 -35.03 -19.01 33.89
C MET A 10 -35.46 -19.21 32.42
N ASN A 11 -35.78 -20.45 32.07
CA ASN A 11 -36.77 -20.76 31.03
C ASN A 11 -38.17 -20.61 31.65
N GLY A 12 -39.08 -19.94 30.98
CA GLY A 12 -40.49 -19.87 31.39
C GLY A 12 -41.35 -19.17 30.34
N ALA A 13 -42.02 -19.95 29.50
CA ALA A 13 -43.20 -19.50 28.75
C ALA A 13 -44.42 -19.51 29.68
N PRO A 14 -45.43 -18.65 29.43
CA PRO A 14 -46.71 -19.22 29.02
C PRO A 14 -47.55 -18.34 28.05
N GLY A 15 -48.45 -19.00 27.32
CA GLY A 15 -49.87 -18.62 27.28
C GLY A 15 -50.34 -17.55 26.28
N SER A 16 -51.03 -18.03 25.25
CA SER A 16 -51.91 -17.37 24.27
C SER A 16 -52.83 -16.24 24.78
N ALA A 17 -52.88 -15.13 24.03
CA ALA A 17 -54.07 -14.30 23.86
C ALA A 17 -54.07 -13.71 22.43
N GLY A 18 -55.15 -13.97 21.68
CA GLY A 18 -55.29 -13.57 20.29
C GLY A 18 -55.56 -12.08 20.13
N VAL A 19 -54.87 -11.46 19.16
CA VAL A 19 -55.29 -10.20 18.55
C VAL A 19 -55.12 -10.36 17.04
N THR A 20 -56.24 -10.30 16.33
CA THR A 20 -56.33 -10.37 14.87
C THR A 20 -55.92 -9.00 14.29
N LEU A 21 -54.67 -8.86 13.85
CA LEU A 21 -54.24 -7.70 13.07
C LEU A 21 -54.31 -8.02 11.57
N LYS A 22 -55.20 -7.31 10.87
CA LYS A 22 -55.34 -7.33 9.41
C LYS A 22 -53.98 -7.08 8.76
N ALA A 23 -53.54 -8.02 7.91
CA ALA A 23 -52.34 -7.88 7.10
C ALA A 23 -52.49 -6.72 6.10
N TYR A 24 -51.73 -5.65 6.31
CA TYR A 24 -51.50 -4.62 5.30
C TYR A 24 -50.32 -5.08 4.43
N ARG A 25 -50.59 -5.47 3.18
CA ARG A 25 -49.54 -5.88 2.22
C ARG A 25 -48.92 -4.62 1.62
N ALA A 26 -47.78 -4.19 2.14
CA ALA A 26 -46.96 -3.17 1.48
C ALA A 26 -46.25 -3.79 0.26
N PRO A 27 -46.17 -3.10 -0.89
CA PRO A 27 -45.45 -3.60 -2.06
C PRO A 27 -43.95 -3.72 -1.75
N SER A 28 -43.36 -4.88 -2.06
CA SER A 28 -41.94 -5.13 -1.88
C SER A 28 -41.12 -4.28 -2.85
N LEU A 29 -40.59 -3.15 -2.37
CA LEU A 29 -39.49 -2.45 -3.03
C LEU A 29 -38.22 -3.26 -2.75
N ALA A 30 -37.71 -3.94 -3.78
CA ALA A 30 -36.37 -4.51 -3.75
C ALA A 30 -35.37 -3.38 -3.42
N PRO A 31 -34.38 -3.60 -2.52
CA PRO A 31 -33.41 -2.56 -2.21
C PRO A 31 -32.61 -2.25 -3.48
N GLU A 32 -32.67 -0.99 -3.93
CA GLU A 32 -31.81 -0.47 -4.99
C GLU A 32 -30.34 -0.78 -4.67
N ARG A 33 -29.72 -1.61 -5.51
CA ARG A 33 -28.31 -2.00 -5.40
C ARG A 33 -27.44 -0.76 -5.60
N LYS A 34 -26.88 -0.23 -4.50
CA LYS A 34 -25.86 0.82 -4.58
C LYS A 34 -24.62 0.24 -5.28
N PRO A 35 -24.07 0.91 -6.33
CA PRO A 35 -22.95 0.37 -7.10
C PRO A 35 -21.69 0.24 -6.24
N SER A 36 -20.90 -0.79 -6.47
CA SER A 36 -19.66 -1.06 -5.74
C SER A 36 -18.61 0.04 -6.00
N PRO A 37 -17.60 0.21 -5.12
CA PRO A 37 -16.53 1.20 -5.33
C PRO A 37 -15.79 1.04 -6.66
N SER A 38 -15.65 -0.19 -7.17
CA SER A 38 -15.05 -0.48 -8.48
C SER A 38 -15.96 -0.07 -9.65
N GLU A 39 -17.28 -0.26 -9.55
CA GLU A 39 -18.25 0.18 -10.56
C GLU A 39 -18.28 1.71 -10.69
N ARG A 40 -18.11 2.45 -9.58
CA ARG A 40 -18.01 3.92 -9.59
C ARG A 40 -16.71 4.42 -10.25
N SER A 41 -15.62 3.67 -10.11
CA SER A 41 -14.32 3.96 -10.73
C SER A 41 -14.40 3.88 -12.26
N TRP A 42 -15.05 2.84 -12.80
CA TRP A 42 -15.26 2.70 -14.25
C TRP A 42 -16.20 3.77 -14.83
N ALA A 43 -17.29 4.10 -14.11
CA ALA A 43 -18.21 5.16 -14.52
C ALA A 43 -17.56 6.55 -14.51
N TRP A 44 -16.56 6.78 -13.66
CA TRP A 44 -15.77 8.02 -13.68
C TRP A 44 -14.76 8.03 -14.84
N ALA A 45 -14.03 6.94 -15.08
CA ALA A 45 -13.05 6.82 -16.16
C ALA A 45 -13.71 7.01 -17.54
N SER A 46 -14.93 6.49 -17.74
CA SER A 46 -15.71 6.73 -18.94
C SER A 46 -16.07 8.21 -19.08
N ARG A 47 -16.61 8.83 -18.04
CA ARG A 47 -16.98 10.27 -18.05
C ARG A 47 -15.79 11.21 -18.24
N ALA A 48 -14.62 10.88 -17.71
CA ALA A 48 -13.39 11.64 -17.93
C ALA A 48 -12.93 11.54 -19.39
N ARG A 49 -12.99 10.34 -19.98
CA ARG A 49 -12.65 10.09 -21.39
C ARG A 49 -13.60 10.83 -22.34
N ASP A 50 -14.90 10.79 -22.05
CA ASP A 50 -15.93 11.48 -22.84
C ASP A 50 -15.75 13.01 -22.79
N ARG A 51 -15.38 13.57 -21.62
CA ARG A 51 -15.14 15.01 -21.46
C ARG A 51 -13.86 15.47 -22.13
N ILE A 52 -12.80 14.65 -22.14
CA ILE A 52 -11.57 14.91 -22.90
C ILE A 52 -11.87 14.89 -24.41
N SER A 53 -12.70 13.95 -24.86
CA SER A 53 -13.15 13.86 -26.26
C SER A 53 -13.97 15.09 -26.67
N ALA A 54 -14.90 15.53 -25.81
CA ALA A 54 -15.71 16.74 -26.02
C ALA A 54 -14.89 18.05 -25.96
N ALA A 55 -13.84 18.12 -25.15
CA ALA A 55 -12.93 19.26 -25.12
C ALA A 55 -12.09 19.35 -26.42
N LYS A 56 -11.67 18.19 -26.96
CA LYS A 56 -10.96 18.11 -28.24
C LYS A 56 -11.82 18.51 -29.44
N SER A 57 -13.13 18.24 -29.41
CA SER A 57 -14.03 18.60 -30.52
C SER A 57 -14.39 20.08 -30.59
N ARG A 58 -14.19 20.85 -29.50
CA ARG A 58 -14.46 22.30 -29.46
C ARG A 58 -13.35 23.19 -30.05
N PHE A 59 -12.15 22.66 -30.28
CA PHE A 59 -11.04 23.43 -30.86
C PHE A 59 -10.98 23.22 -32.37
N LYS A 60 -11.34 24.26 -33.16
CA LYS A 60 -11.13 24.27 -34.61
C LYS A 60 -9.63 24.27 -34.94
N ARG A 61 -9.24 23.50 -35.97
CA ARG A 61 -7.88 23.51 -36.53
C ARG A 61 -7.51 24.93 -36.98
N PRO A 62 -6.29 25.43 -36.69
CA PRO A 62 -5.80 26.67 -37.27
C PRO A 62 -5.49 26.49 -38.77
N PRO A 63 -5.47 27.57 -39.57
CA PRO A 63 -5.15 27.52 -40.99
C PRO A 63 -3.72 27.00 -41.24
N ALA A 64 -3.53 26.33 -42.37
CA ALA A 64 -2.31 25.61 -42.71
C ALA A 64 -1.12 26.57 -42.92
N GLY A 65 -0.07 26.44 -42.11
CA GLY A 65 1.17 27.22 -42.28
C GLY A 65 2.25 27.05 -41.21
N GLU A 66 1.90 26.72 -39.97
CA GLU A 66 2.89 26.58 -38.87
C GLU A 66 3.01 25.13 -38.39
N GLY A 67 3.86 24.36 -39.09
CA GLY A 67 4.20 23.00 -38.71
C GLY A 67 5.19 22.95 -37.54
N ARG A 68 4.83 22.17 -36.51
CA ARG A 68 5.66 21.58 -35.42
C ARG A 68 5.73 22.29 -34.06
N SER A 69 5.17 23.49 -33.86
CA SER A 69 5.14 24.13 -32.51
C SER A 69 3.78 24.01 -31.78
N TRP A 70 2.69 23.80 -32.52
CA TRP A 70 1.32 23.86 -31.97
C TRP A 70 0.92 22.66 -31.11
N SER A 71 1.33 21.43 -31.44
CA SER A 71 0.93 20.24 -30.67
C SER A 71 1.53 20.23 -29.25
N ALA A 72 2.74 20.79 -29.08
CA ALA A 72 3.39 20.89 -27.77
C ALA A 72 2.79 22.03 -26.94
N HIS A 73 2.54 23.20 -27.53
CA HIS A 73 1.94 24.34 -26.85
C HIS A 73 0.47 24.12 -26.49
N LEU A 74 -0.32 23.47 -27.36
CA LEU A 74 -1.72 23.17 -27.10
C LEU A 74 -1.86 22.07 -26.04
N ASN A 75 -1.01 21.04 -26.08
CA ASN A 75 -0.97 20.06 -24.99
C ASN A 75 -0.52 20.72 -23.68
N TYR A 76 0.48 21.61 -23.69
CA TYR A 76 0.94 22.31 -22.49
C TYR A 76 -0.12 23.27 -21.91
N ARG A 77 -0.84 24.03 -22.74
CA ARG A 77 -1.93 24.91 -22.27
C ARG A 77 -3.19 24.16 -21.86
N ILE A 78 -3.60 23.11 -22.57
CA ILE A 78 -4.70 22.23 -22.12
C ILE A 78 -4.34 21.53 -20.80
N PHE A 79 -3.07 21.15 -20.62
CA PHE A 79 -2.57 20.55 -19.39
C PHE A 79 -2.44 21.56 -18.23
N ARG A 80 -2.07 22.82 -18.50
CA ARG A 80 -1.90 23.87 -17.49
C ARG A 80 -3.22 24.56 -17.11
N GLU A 81 -4.09 24.87 -18.07
CA GLU A 81 -5.40 25.50 -17.83
C GLU A 81 -6.45 24.49 -17.35
N GLY A 82 -6.36 23.21 -17.74
CA GLY A 82 -7.21 22.15 -17.21
C GLY A 82 -6.91 21.72 -15.77
N MET A 83 -5.79 22.18 -15.20
CA MET A 83 -5.28 21.78 -13.89
C MET A 83 -5.32 22.92 -12.85
N MET A 84 -6.19 23.92 -13.02
CA MET A 84 -6.77 24.63 -11.87
C MET A 84 -7.97 23.85 -11.32
N MET A 85 -7.76 22.57 -10.96
CA MET A 85 -8.68 21.88 -10.06
C MET A 85 -8.06 21.89 -8.67
N ARG A 86 -8.48 22.87 -7.86
CA ARG A 86 -8.18 22.98 -6.42
C ARG A 86 -8.85 21.88 -5.58
N ASP A 87 -9.55 20.94 -6.21
CA ASP A 87 -10.13 19.78 -5.56
C ASP A 87 -9.83 18.53 -6.38
N VAL A 88 -8.58 18.04 -6.32
CA VAL A 88 -8.34 16.61 -6.56
C VAL A 88 -8.89 15.92 -5.32
N PRO A 89 -9.95 15.09 -5.43
CA PRO A 89 -10.40 14.33 -4.28
C PRO A 89 -9.21 13.57 -3.71
N LEU A 90 -9.09 13.55 -2.38
CA LEU A 90 -8.31 12.57 -1.65
C LEU A 90 -8.80 11.20 -2.14
N HIS A 91 -8.29 10.71 -3.27
CA HIS A 91 -8.54 9.37 -3.71
C HIS A 91 -7.64 8.55 -2.82
N PRO A 92 -8.20 7.84 -1.83
CA PRO A 92 -7.39 7.01 -0.99
C PRO A 92 -6.66 6.05 -1.94
N VAL A 93 -5.39 5.76 -1.65
CA VAL A 93 -4.93 4.40 -1.92
C VAL A 93 -6.06 3.53 -1.40
N SER A 94 -6.74 2.76 -2.26
CA SER A 94 -7.78 1.84 -1.77
C SER A 94 -7.17 1.17 -0.56
N VAL A 95 -7.88 1.16 0.57
CA VAL A 95 -7.35 0.74 1.89
C VAL A 95 -6.72 -0.68 1.83
N ASP A 96 -6.99 -1.40 0.73
CA ASP A 96 -6.49 -2.71 0.38
C ASP A 96 -5.19 -2.71 -0.44
N ALA A 97 -4.56 -1.58 -0.77
CA ALA A 97 -3.35 -1.58 -1.59
C ALA A 97 -2.10 -1.81 -0.74
N LEU A 98 -1.43 -2.92 -1.02
CA LEU A 98 -0.24 -3.39 -0.34
C LEU A 98 0.98 -3.21 -1.24
N LEU A 99 2.14 -3.00 -0.63
CA LEU A 99 3.41 -2.92 -1.31
C LEU A 99 4.40 -3.88 -0.65
N ALA A 100 4.82 -4.90 -1.40
CA ALA A 100 5.99 -5.70 -1.03
C ALA A 100 7.22 -4.93 -1.49
N LEU A 101 7.92 -4.26 -0.57
CA LEU A 101 9.19 -3.62 -0.86
C LEU A 101 10.25 -4.68 -1.13
N CYS A 102 11.08 -4.46 -2.15
CA CYS A 102 12.22 -5.31 -2.46
C CYS A 102 13.40 -4.46 -2.94
N ALA A 103 14.59 -5.06 -3.02
CA ALA A 103 15.72 -4.38 -3.64
C ALA A 103 15.43 -4.12 -5.13
N PRO A 104 15.93 -3.02 -5.73
CA PRO A 104 15.80 -2.78 -7.16
C PRO A 104 16.37 -3.94 -7.97
N GLY A 105 15.64 -4.38 -8.98
CA GLY A 105 15.96 -5.56 -9.80
C GLY A 105 15.34 -6.87 -9.28
N LEU A 106 14.88 -6.91 -8.03
CA LEU A 106 14.23 -8.10 -7.46
C LEU A 106 12.72 -8.16 -7.71
N GLU A 107 12.12 -7.12 -8.29
CA GLU A 107 10.69 -7.04 -8.53
C GLU A 107 10.11 -8.25 -9.28
N PRO A 108 10.76 -8.81 -10.32
CA PRO A 108 10.25 -9.99 -11.02
C PRO A 108 10.17 -11.23 -10.11
N PHE A 109 11.15 -11.41 -9.22
CA PHE A 109 11.20 -12.53 -8.28
C PHE A 109 10.16 -12.38 -7.17
N THR A 110 10.03 -11.18 -6.59
CA THR A 110 8.98 -10.89 -5.61
C THR A 110 7.58 -11.03 -6.23
N ALA A 111 7.39 -10.62 -7.49
CA ALA A 111 6.12 -10.79 -8.18
C ALA A 111 5.83 -12.27 -8.48
N ARG A 112 6.86 -13.09 -8.74
CA ARG A 112 6.71 -14.53 -8.89
C ARG A 112 6.27 -15.18 -7.58
N GLU A 113 6.94 -14.89 -6.46
CA GLU A 113 6.55 -15.41 -5.14
C GLU A 113 5.11 -15.02 -4.78
N LEU A 114 4.73 -13.75 -4.96
CA LEU A 114 3.36 -13.30 -4.72
C LEU A 114 2.35 -14.09 -5.57
N ARG A 115 2.67 -14.38 -6.84
CA ARG A 115 1.81 -15.17 -7.71
C ARG A 115 1.68 -16.62 -7.23
N GLU A 116 2.78 -17.22 -6.79
CA GLU A 116 2.81 -18.58 -6.22
C GLU A 116 1.99 -18.67 -4.91
N LEU A 117 1.93 -17.58 -4.14
CA LEU A 117 1.07 -17.45 -2.95
C LEU A 117 -0.41 -17.19 -3.29
N GLY A 118 -0.77 -17.10 -4.57
CA GLY A 118 -2.14 -16.92 -5.04
C GLY A 118 -2.62 -15.47 -5.13
N PHE A 119 -1.73 -14.49 -4.97
CA PHE A 119 -2.07 -13.08 -5.16
C PHE A 119 -2.30 -12.75 -6.63
N LYS A 120 -3.27 -11.88 -6.89
CA LYS A 120 -3.70 -11.46 -8.23
C LYS A 120 -3.43 -9.96 -8.44
N ASN A 121 -3.53 -9.52 -9.70
CA ASN A 121 -3.38 -8.10 -10.08
C ASN A 121 -2.07 -7.47 -9.59
N LEU A 122 -0.98 -8.23 -9.70
CA LEU A 122 0.35 -7.79 -9.28
C LEU A 122 0.88 -6.74 -10.26
N ARG A 123 1.38 -5.64 -9.71
CA ARG A 123 1.99 -4.57 -10.48
C ARG A 123 3.40 -4.29 -9.95
N PRO A 124 4.44 -4.81 -10.62
CA PRO A 124 5.82 -4.39 -10.36
C PRO A 124 5.96 -2.88 -10.51
N VAL A 125 6.65 -2.26 -9.57
CA VAL A 125 7.02 -0.83 -9.56
C VAL A 125 8.47 -0.72 -9.11
N PRO A 126 9.21 0.35 -9.43
CA PRO A 126 10.58 0.47 -8.95
C PRO A 126 10.68 0.30 -7.42
N GLY A 127 11.47 -0.67 -6.97
CA GLY A 127 11.68 -1.01 -5.55
C GLY A 127 10.55 -1.81 -4.89
N GLY A 128 9.65 -2.45 -5.64
CA GLY A 128 8.66 -3.34 -5.05
C GLY A 128 7.55 -3.83 -5.98
N VAL A 129 6.58 -4.54 -5.40
CA VAL A 129 5.40 -5.04 -6.12
C VAL A 129 4.15 -4.59 -5.40
N LEU A 130 3.29 -3.84 -6.11
CA LEU A 130 1.97 -3.48 -5.65
C LEU A 130 1.00 -4.64 -5.85
N PHE A 131 0.18 -4.90 -4.84
CA PHE A 131 -0.86 -5.91 -4.87
C PHE A 131 -2.03 -5.47 -3.99
N HIS A 132 -3.11 -6.25 -3.96
CA HIS A 132 -4.26 -5.95 -3.13
C HIS A 132 -4.58 -7.12 -2.20
N GLY A 133 -5.05 -6.82 -0.99
CA GLY A 133 -5.41 -7.84 -0.02
C GLY A 133 -5.92 -7.27 1.30
N GLY A 134 -6.57 -8.14 2.09
CA GLY A 134 -7.02 -7.83 3.43
C GLY A 134 -5.94 -8.06 4.50
N LEU A 135 -6.35 -8.09 5.77
CA LEU A 135 -5.41 -8.31 6.88
C LEU A 135 -4.78 -9.71 6.85
N GLU A 136 -5.54 -10.74 6.49
CA GLU A 136 -5.02 -12.11 6.31
C GLU A 136 -3.92 -12.16 5.24
N ASP A 137 -4.10 -11.41 4.16
CA ASP A 137 -3.12 -11.28 3.09
C ASP A 137 -1.82 -10.62 3.55
N VAL A 138 -1.91 -9.61 4.42
CA VAL A 138 -0.76 -8.98 5.07
C VAL A 138 0.01 -9.99 5.91
N TYR A 139 -0.67 -10.76 6.75
CA TYR A 139 -0.02 -11.82 7.55
C TYR A 139 0.64 -12.86 6.65
N ARG A 140 -0.08 -13.36 5.64
CA ARG A 140 0.44 -14.34 4.69
C ARG A 140 1.67 -13.83 3.95
N ALA A 141 1.65 -12.59 3.48
CA ALA A 141 2.78 -11.97 2.79
C ALA A 141 4.01 -11.84 3.73
N ASN A 142 3.82 -11.38 4.97
CA ASN A 142 4.92 -11.27 5.94
C ASN A 142 5.54 -12.63 6.29
N LEU A 143 4.71 -13.67 6.44
CA LEU A 143 5.17 -15.01 6.82
C LEU A 143 5.84 -15.77 5.68
N ARG A 144 5.49 -15.49 4.42
CA ARG A 144 5.87 -16.34 3.28
C ARG A 144 6.84 -15.68 2.30
N LEU A 145 6.89 -14.35 2.20
CA LEU A 145 7.77 -13.70 1.22
C LEU A 145 9.24 -13.76 1.64
N ARG A 146 10.07 -14.30 0.74
CA ARG A 146 11.50 -14.44 0.96
C ARG A 146 12.34 -13.35 0.30
N THR A 147 11.92 -12.82 -0.84
CA THR A 147 12.65 -11.76 -1.58
C THR A 147 12.23 -10.34 -1.21
N ALA A 148 11.11 -10.16 -0.51
CA ALA A 148 10.67 -8.86 -0.02
C ALA A 148 11.41 -8.47 1.26
N SER A 149 11.72 -7.18 1.41
CA SER A 149 12.32 -6.61 2.62
C SER A 149 11.28 -6.18 3.65
N ARG A 150 10.10 -5.71 3.21
CA ARG A 150 8.96 -5.31 4.05
C ARG A 150 7.65 -5.45 3.30
N VAL A 151 6.55 -5.62 4.02
CA VAL A 151 5.18 -5.52 3.53
C VAL A 151 4.56 -4.25 4.10
N LEU A 152 4.10 -3.36 3.23
CA LEU A 152 3.55 -2.07 3.62
C LEU A 152 2.07 -1.96 3.25
N MET A 153 1.30 -1.30 4.10
CA MET A 153 -0.14 -1.04 3.92
C MET A 153 -0.35 0.42 3.52
N GLY A 154 -0.88 0.67 2.32
CA GLY A 154 -1.17 2.02 1.85
C GLY A 154 -2.40 2.61 2.54
N PHE A 155 -2.30 3.83 3.06
CA PHE A 155 -3.41 4.48 3.78
C PHE A 155 -3.62 5.96 3.40
N GLY A 156 -2.73 6.52 2.57
CA GLY A 156 -2.82 7.91 2.15
C GLY A 156 -2.21 8.12 0.77
N ARG A 157 -2.90 8.88 -0.08
CA ARG A 157 -2.35 9.36 -1.35
C ARG A 157 -2.99 10.69 -1.75
N PHE A 158 -2.15 11.66 -2.06
CA PHE A 158 -2.58 13.00 -2.43
C PHE A 158 -1.45 13.75 -3.13
N ARG A 159 -1.80 14.82 -3.86
CA ARG A 159 -0.81 15.73 -4.41
C ARG A 159 -0.54 16.86 -3.42
N ALA A 160 0.73 17.20 -3.23
CA ALA A 160 1.16 18.33 -2.43
C ALA A 160 2.45 18.88 -3.03
N ASP A 161 2.44 20.17 -3.40
CA ASP A 161 3.60 20.84 -3.98
C ASP A 161 4.24 21.86 -3.01
N ALA A 162 3.64 22.03 -1.83
CA ALA A 162 4.10 22.91 -0.76
C ALA A 162 3.85 22.28 0.63
N PHE A 163 4.65 22.68 1.62
CA PHE A 163 4.61 22.10 2.96
C PHE A 163 3.29 22.32 3.71
N HIS A 164 2.67 23.49 3.57
CA HIS A 164 1.37 23.76 4.18
C HIS A 164 0.26 22.86 3.63
N GLU A 165 0.33 22.48 2.34
CA GLU A 165 -0.62 21.54 1.75
C GLU A 165 -0.38 20.12 2.26
N LEU A 166 0.89 19.71 2.35
CA LEU A 166 1.29 18.43 2.93
C LEU A 166 0.73 18.28 4.35
N GLU A 167 0.95 19.26 5.22
CA GLU A 167 0.47 19.26 6.61
C GLU A 167 -1.07 19.17 6.67
N ARG A 168 -1.77 20.03 5.91
CA ARG A 168 -3.23 20.08 5.87
C ARG A 168 -3.86 18.77 5.38
N LEU A 169 -3.25 18.11 4.39
CA LEU A 169 -3.74 16.86 3.82
C LEU A 169 -3.34 15.66 4.69
N ALA A 170 -2.14 15.67 5.24
CA ALA A 170 -1.65 14.64 6.17
C ALA A 170 -2.49 14.59 7.45
N ALA A 171 -2.91 15.74 7.98
CA ALA A 171 -3.78 15.82 9.17
C ALA A 171 -5.14 15.13 8.98
N LYS A 172 -5.59 14.91 7.73
CA LYS A 172 -6.85 14.23 7.41
C LYS A 172 -6.71 12.72 7.26
N LEU A 173 -5.49 12.18 7.34
CA LEU A 173 -5.24 10.75 7.19
C LEU A 173 -5.72 9.97 8.42
N PRO A 174 -6.15 8.71 8.24
CA PRO A 174 -6.65 7.87 9.34
C PRO A 174 -5.50 7.28 10.19
N TRP A 175 -4.67 8.13 10.80
CA TRP A 175 -3.48 7.72 11.58
C TRP A 175 -3.81 6.68 12.65
N GLY A 176 -4.91 6.85 13.38
CA GLY A 176 -5.33 5.95 14.46
C GLY A 176 -5.60 4.50 14.05
N ARG A 177 -5.68 4.18 12.75
CA ARG A 177 -5.75 2.79 12.27
C ARG A 177 -4.41 2.07 12.26
N HIS A 178 -3.31 2.83 12.24
CA HIS A 178 -1.95 2.31 12.07
C HIS A 178 -1.00 2.75 13.18
N LEU A 179 -1.45 3.61 14.09
CA LEU A 179 -0.64 4.21 15.13
C LEU A 179 -1.38 4.18 16.45
N GLN A 180 -0.76 3.55 17.45
CA GLN A 180 -1.27 3.61 18.82
C GLN A 180 -1.05 5.02 19.40
N PRO A 181 -2.01 5.56 20.17
CA PRO A 181 -1.85 6.85 20.82
C PRO A 181 -0.57 6.90 21.68
N GLY A 182 0.25 7.93 21.48
CA GLY A 182 1.50 8.12 22.21
C GLY A 182 2.69 7.28 21.75
N ALA A 183 2.51 6.35 20.81
CA ALA A 183 3.61 5.57 20.26
C ALA A 183 4.52 6.43 19.37
N PRO A 184 5.86 6.28 19.45
CA PRO A 184 6.76 7.01 18.57
C PRO A 184 6.67 6.52 17.12
N VAL A 185 7.00 7.43 16.20
CA VAL A 185 6.97 7.17 14.76
C VAL A 185 8.32 7.46 14.13
N SER A 186 8.66 6.71 13.09
CA SER A 186 9.74 7.09 12.18
C SER A 186 9.23 7.15 10.74
N PHE A 187 9.83 8.04 9.93
CA PHE A 187 9.45 8.22 8.53
C PHE A 187 10.62 7.93 7.62
N GLN A 188 10.44 7.00 6.68
CA GLN A 188 11.35 6.80 5.56
C GLN A 188 10.76 7.51 4.34
N VAL A 189 11.22 8.74 4.09
CA VAL A 189 10.76 9.57 2.98
C VAL A 189 11.70 9.38 1.78
N ARG A 190 11.13 9.21 0.60
CA ARG A 190 11.84 9.28 -0.68
C ARG A 190 11.12 10.22 -1.61
N SER A 191 11.81 11.27 -2.04
CA SER A 191 11.25 12.28 -2.94
C SER A 191 12.02 12.34 -4.25
N ARG A 192 11.30 12.31 -5.37
CA ARG A 192 11.84 12.36 -6.73
C ARG A 192 10.99 13.28 -7.59
N ARG A 193 11.64 14.10 -8.42
CA ARG A 193 10.99 15.01 -9.38
C ARG A 193 9.83 15.83 -8.76
N SER A 194 10.02 16.27 -7.52
CA SER A 194 8.97 16.92 -6.72
C SER A 194 9.52 18.14 -5.99
N ARG A 195 8.66 19.11 -5.69
CA ARG A 195 9.04 20.34 -4.97
C ARG A 195 9.38 20.08 -3.50
N LEU A 196 8.77 19.06 -2.91
CA LEU A 196 9.04 18.60 -1.55
C LEU A 196 10.27 17.68 -1.52
N TYR A 197 11.46 18.21 -1.81
CA TYR A 197 12.70 17.41 -1.92
C TYR A 197 13.44 17.19 -0.59
N HIS A 198 13.17 18.02 0.43
CA HIS A 198 13.79 17.90 1.75
C HIS A 198 13.16 16.77 2.58
N GLU A 199 13.69 15.55 2.47
CA GLU A 199 13.15 14.34 3.12
C GLU A 199 12.93 14.49 4.64
N ARG A 200 13.90 15.09 5.36
CA ARG A 200 13.79 15.36 6.80
C ARG A 200 12.67 16.34 7.13
N ALA A 201 12.57 17.44 6.36
CA ALA A 201 11.54 18.45 6.56
C ALA A 201 10.12 17.88 6.33
N VAL A 202 9.98 16.95 5.38
CA VAL A 202 8.74 16.20 5.15
C VAL A 202 8.44 15.30 6.35
N ALA A 203 9.42 14.55 6.85
CA ALA A 203 9.24 13.66 8.01
C ALA A 203 8.76 14.41 9.27
N GLU A 204 9.39 15.54 9.59
CA GLU A 204 9.01 16.40 10.73
C GLU A 204 7.56 16.87 10.63
N ARG A 205 7.10 17.25 9.44
CA ARG A 205 5.73 17.73 9.20
C ARG A 205 4.70 16.62 9.24
N LEU A 206 5.06 15.42 8.77
CA LEU A 206 4.20 14.26 8.88
C LEU A 206 4.06 13.78 10.34
N ALA A 207 5.13 13.87 11.13
CA ALA A 207 5.07 13.60 12.57
C ALA A 207 4.18 14.61 13.31
N ALA A 208 4.31 15.90 12.99
CA ALA A 208 3.41 16.93 13.53
C ALA A 208 1.95 16.66 13.15
N ALA A 209 1.69 16.24 11.91
CA ALA A 209 0.35 15.92 11.42
C ALA A 209 -0.24 14.62 12.03
N SER A 210 0.59 13.66 12.42
CA SER A 210 0.16 12.44 13.11
C SER A 210 -0.04 12.65 14.62
N GLY A 211 0.51 13.72 15.17
CA GLY A 211 0.47 14.02 16.62
C GLY A 211 1.38 13.12 17.45
N ALA A 212 2.34 12.44 16.83
CA ALA A 212 3.23 11.49 17.49
C ALA A 212 4.69 11.97 17.54
N PRO A 213 5.45 11.58 18.57
CA PRO A 213 6.85 11.97 18.67
C PRO A 213 7.67 11.32 17.57
N LEU A 214 8.46 12.13 16.86
CA LEU A 214 9.37 11.67 15.82
C LEU A 214 10.60 11.04 16.48
N GLN A 215 10.88 9.80 16.11
CA GLN A 215 12.08 9.06 16.48
C GLN A 215 12.92 8.82 15.22
N SER A 216 14.24 8.95 15.34
CA SER A 216 15.17 8.63 14.25
C SER A 216 15.14 7.12 13.95
N HIS A 217 15.67 6.69 12.80
CA HIS A 217 15.73 5.26 12.46
C HIS A 217 16.81 4.49 13.24
N ASP A 218 17.79 5.19 13.83
CA ASP A 218 18.94 4.56 14.46
C ASP A 218 18.75 4.37 15.98
N GLU A 219 17.73 5.00 16.57
CA GLU A 219 17.39 4.82 17.98
C GLU A 219 16.71 3.46 18.21
N ASP A 220 17.15 2.76 19.26
CA ASP A 220 16.52 1.52 19.71
C ASP A 220 15.16 1.80 20.36
N GLY A 221 14.16 0.96 20.07
CA GLY A 221 12.82 1.05 20.66
C GLY A 221 11.69 0.59 19.74
N LEU A 222 10.54 0.31 20.34
CA LEU A 222 9.30 0.02 19.62
C LEU A 222 8.77 1.32 19.02
N ARG A 223 8.66 1.36 17.68
CA ARG A 223 8.10 2.49 16.95
C ARG A 223 7.36 2.04 15.70
N GLN A 224 6.40 2.84 15.26
CA GLN A 224 5.71 2.60 13.99
C GLN A 224 6.50 3.27 12.84
N LEU A 225 6.95 2.46 11.88
CA LEU A 225 7.56 2.97 10.66
C LEU A 225 6.48 3.35 9.63
N PHE A 226 6.62 4.54 9.06
CA PHE A 226 5.88 4.98 7.89
C PHE A 226 6.82 5.20 6.71
N VAL A 227 6.46 4.65 5.55
CA VAL A 227 7.21 4.83 4.31
C VAL A 227 6.44 5.81 3.41
N VAL A 228 7.14 6.83 2.92
CA VAL A 228 6.55 7.91 2.14
C VAL A 228 7.28 8.00 0.82
N ARG A 229 6.54 7.85 -0.28
CA ARG A 229 7.06 7.98 -1.64
C ARG A 229 6.43 9.21 -2.29
N ILE A 230 7.25 10.18 -2.68
CA ILE A 230 6.82 11.39 -3.37
C ILE A 230 7.43 11.36 -4.77
N GLU A 231 6.58 11.35 -5.79
CA GLU A 231 6.99 11.33 -7.19
C GLU A 231 6.10 12.28 -7.99
N ASP A 232 6.67 13.21 -8.75
CA ASP A 232 5.90 14.21 -9.52
C ASP A 232 4.82 14.93 -8.67
N ASP A 233 5.19 15.34 -7.45
CA ASP A 233 4.36 15.95 -6.39
C ASP A 233 3.21 15.08 -5.87
N LEU A 234 3.19 13.79 -6.20
CA LEU A 234 2.23 12.82 -5.68
C LEU A 234 2.83 12.10 -4.46
N CYS A 235 2.33 12.43 -3.28
CA CYS A 235 2.65 11.75 -2.03
C CYS A 235 1.85 10.46 -1.90
N THR A 236 2.52 9.36 -1.62
CA THR A 236 1.90 8.07 -1.25
C THR A 236 2.49 7.60 0.07
N LEU A 237 1.63 7.34 1.05
CA LEU A 237 2.00 6.99 2.41
C LEU A 237 1.58 5.55 2.72
N TYR A 238 2.50 4.84 3.33
CA TYR A 238 2.32 3.46 3.75
C TYR A 238 2.72 3.28 5.22
N ALA A 239 1.96 2.46 5.94
CA ALA A 239 2.32 1.96 7.26
C ALA A 239 3.07 0.64 7.11
N ASP A 240 4.19 0.48 7.81
CA ASP A 240 4.91 -0.78 7.87
C ASP A 240 4.15 -1.82 8.69
N SER A 241 3.97 -3.02 8.13
CA SER A 241 3.35 -4.16 8.81
C SER A 241 4.36 -5.23 9.24
N SER A 242 5.62 -5.12 8.81
CA SER A 242 6.66 -6.13 9.09
C SER A 242 7.38 -5.90 10.42
N GLY A 243 7.56 -4.64 10.82
CA GLY A 243 8.33 -4.28 12.02
C GLY A 243 9.84 -4.44 11.77
N ALA A 244 10.43 -5.59 12.14
CA ALA A 244 11.80 -5.89 11.73
C ALA A 244 11.84 -6.14 10.21
N PRO A 245 12.91 -5.73 9.50
CA PRO A 245 13.08 -6.09 8.09
C PRO A 245 13.01 -7.62 7.90
N LEU A 246 12.30 -8.07 6.88
CA LEU A 246 12.06 -9.49 6.62
C LEU A 246 13.35 -10.27 6.37
N HIS A 247 14.43 -9.66 5.89
CA HIS A 247 15.72 -10.36 5.76
C HIS A 247 16.26 -10.87 7.11
N ARG A 248 15.87 -10.28 8.25
CA ARG A 248 16.27 -10.76 9.59
C ARG A 248 15.42 -11.97 9.99
N ARG A 249 15.72 -13.13 9.40
CA ARG A 249 14.98 -14.39 9.59
C ARG A 249 15.17 -15.02 10.99
N GLY A 250 16.14 -14.55 11.76
CA GLY A 250 16.42 -15.02 13.12
C GLY A 250 17.39 -16.19 13.24
N TYR A 251 17.79 -16.83 12.12
CA TYR A 251 18.77 -17.92 12.16
C TYR A 251 20.23 -17.45 12.23
N ARG A 252 20.50 -16.17 11.92
CA ARG A 252 21.86 -15.62 11.92
C ARG A 252 22.21 -15.14 13.34
N LEU A 253 22.98 -15.96 14.06
CA LEU A 253 23.49 -15.66 15.41
C LEU A 253 24.82 -14.91 15.39
N GLU A 254 25.66 -15.15 14.38
CA GLU A 254 26.95 -14.46 14.20
C GLU A 254 26.98 -13.67 12.88
N THR A 255 27.48 -12.45 12.96
CA THR A 255 27.62 -11.58 11.78
C THR A 255 29.02 -11.77 11.21
N ALA A 256 29.15 -12.63 10.20
CA ALA A 256 30.37 -12.67 9.38
C ALA A 256 30.65 -11.28 8.77
N LYS A 257 31.89 -11.00 8.34
CA LYS A 257 32.25 -9.70 7.75
C LYS A 257 31.52 -9.51 6.41
N ALA A 258 30.54 -8.60 6.38
CA ALA A 258 29.69 -8.26 5.23
C ALA A 258 28.88 -9.46 4.65
N PRO A 259 27.90 -10.00 5.41
CA PRO A 259 27.15 -11.15 4.95
C PRO A 259 26.13 -10.75 3.87
N LEU A 260 25.94 -11.64 2.89
CA LEU A 260 24.90 -11.50 1.88
C LEU A 260 23.53 -11.43 2.57
N GLN A 261 22.70 -10.44 2.19
CA GLN A 261 21.33 -10.35 2.68
C GLN A 261 20.52 -11.57 2.24
N GLU A 262 19.74 -12.11 3.17
CA GLU A 262 18.92 -13.31 3.02
C GLU A 262 17.92 -13.18 1.86
N THR A 263 17.32 -11.99 1.71
CA THR A 263 16.42 -11.68 0.58
C THR A 263 17.12 -11.76 -0.78
N LEU A 264 18.39 -11.34 -0.85
CA LEU A 264 19.21 -11.42 -2.06
C LEU A 264 19.70 -12.85 -2.30
N ALA A 265 20.09 -13.56 -1.24
CA ALA A 265 20.47 -14.97 -1.32
C ALA A 265 19.34 -15.83 -1.90
N CYS A 266 18.12 -15.66 -1.38
CA CYS A 266 16.93 -16.31 -1.92
C CYS A 266 16.68 -15.93 -3.38
N ALA A 267 16.80 -14.64 -3.73
CA ALA A 267 16.65 -14.20 -5.11
C ALA A 267 17.67 -14.83 -6.06
N LEU A 268 18.92 -15.06 -5.64
CA LEU A 268 19.92 -15.77 -6.43
C LEU A 268 19.53 -17.23 -6.68
N VAL A 269 18.99 -17.92 -5.68
CA VAL A 269 18.48 -19.29 -5.84
C VAL A 269 17.31 -19.33 -6.81
N LEU A 270 16.38 -18.37 -6.72
CA LEU A 270 15.27 -18.27 -7.68
C LEU A 270 15.76 -17.93 -9.09
N ALA A 271 16.81 -17.10 -9.21
CA ALA A 271 17.40 -16.69 -10.49
C ALA A 271 18.20 -17.80 -11.17
N SER A 272 18.81 -18.72 -10.40
CA SER A 272 19.54 -19.86 -10.96
C SER A 272 18.64 -20.86 -11.67
N GLY A 273 17.32 -20.79 -11.42
CA GLY A 273 16.36 -21.76 -11.97
C GLY A 273 16.44 -23.13 -11.31
N TRP A 274 17.04 -23.22 -10.12
CA TRP A 274 17.14 -24.47 -9.38
C TRP A 274 15.77 -25.14 -9.18
N ASP A 275 15.72 -26.43 -9.45
CA ASP A 275 14.50 -27.26 -9.46
C ASP A 275 14.04 -27.69 -8.06
N LYS A 276 14.80 -27.35 -7.02
CA LYS A 276 14.61 -27.73 -5.61
C LYS A 276 14.86 -29.21 -5.31
N THR A 277 15.33 -29.99 -6.29
CA THR A 277 15.54 -31.44 -6.16
C THR A 277 16.96 -31.86 -6.48
N SER A 278 17.57 -31.21 -7.47
CA SER A 278 18.96 -31.46 -7.85
C SER A 278 19.91 -31.00 -6.75
N PRO A 279 21.09 -31.62 -6.59
CA PRO A 279 22.10 -31.13 -5.65
C PRO A 279 22.47 -29.67 -5.94
N LEU A 280 22.47 -28.83 -4.90
CA LEU A 280 22.91 -27.44 -4.97
C LEU A 280 24.24 -27.29 -4.23
N LEU A 281 25.25 -26.74 -4.90
CA LEU A 281 26.58 -26.50 -4.36
C LEU A 281 26.93 -25.02 -4.45
N ASP A 282 27.30 -24.43 -3.32
CA ASP A 282 27.92 -23.10 -3.23
C ASP A 282 29.37 -23.29 -2.73
N PRO A 283 30.39 -23.24 -3.62
CA PRO A 283 31.79 -23.49 -3.24
C PRO A 283 32.40 -22.34 -2.42
N PHE A 284 31.73 -21.19 -2.33
CA PHE A 284 32.18 -20.01 -1.58
C PHE A 284 31.11 -19.58 -0.57
N CYS A 285 30.50 -20.55 0.11
CA CYS A 285 29.27 -20.36 0.89
C CYS A 285 29.40 -19.40 2.07
N GLY A 286 30.60 -19.14 2.59
CA GLY A 286 30.82 -18.22 3.71
C GLY A 286 29.90 -18.54 4.90
N SER A 287 28.96 -17.62 5.20
CA SER A 287 27.95 -17.80 6.26
C SER A 287 26.78 -18.75 5.90
N GLY A 288 26.80 -19.35 4.71
CA GLY A 288 25.82 -20.32 4.25
C GLY A 288 24.48 -19.74 3.78
N ALA A 289 24.36 -18.42 3.61
CA ALA A 289 23.07 -17.77 3.32
C ALA A 289 22.34 -18.34 2.09
N ILE A 290 23.06 -18.64 1.00
CA ILE A 290 22.47 -19.21 -0.22
C ILE A 290 21.97 -20.64 0.05
N ALA A 291 22.77 -21.47 0.69
CA ALA A 291 22.40 -22.85 1.02
C ALA A 291 21.21 -22.93 1.99
N ILE A 292 21.18 -22.06 3.00
CA ILE A 292 20.08 -21.98 3.96
C ILE A 292 18.79 -21.54 3.26
N GLU A 293 18.83 -20.47 2.47
CA GLU A 293 17.63 -20.00 1.74
C GLU A 293 17.16 -21.02 0.69
N ALA A 294 18.07 -21.75 0.04
CA ALA A 294 17.71 -22.87 -0.84
C ALA A 294 17.01 -23.99 -0.07
N ALA A 295 17.55 -24.43 1.06
CA ALA A 295 16.95 -25.46 1.89
C ALA A 295 15.55 -25.06 2.41
N LEU A 296 15.34 -23.77 2.69
CA LEU A 296 14.05 -23.25 3.13
C LEU A 296 13.05 -23.01 1.98
N LEU A 297 13.50 -22.99 0.72
CA LEU A 297 12.67 -22.88 -0.49
C LEU A 297 12.17 -24.24 -1.00
N ALA A 298 12.94 -25.31 -0.74
CA ALA A 298 12.62 -26.70 -1.06
C ALA A 298 11.48 -27.23 -0.19
#